data_AF-A0A0S7BYL7-F1
#
_entry.id   AF-A0A0S7BYL7-F1
#
_cell.length_a   1.000
_cell.length_b   1.000
_cell.length_c   1.000
_cell.angle_alpha   90.00
_cell.angle_beta   90.00
_cell.angle_gamma   90.00
#
_symmetry.space_group_name_H-M   'P 1'
#
loop_
_entity.id
_entity.type
_entity.pdbx_description
1 polymer ?
#
loop_
_entity_poly.entity_id
_entity_poly.type
_entity_poly.pdbx_seq_one_letter_code
_entity_poly.pdbx_strand_id
1 'polypeptide(L)'
;MKKNFVVFLVLVVLFSTSFAASAEDCSCPCQQGTVSVENCESCSNPCSKELGTYCVTYHPNNCLLSVPVDQNAYHYGDTVTVLFDPVLYKDGLIFYGWSHTPNGNANYGYAYNQFMMPAQNVDLYAICITPYYGPAQRPHHDSGCCYPYPQWPQWPGLVRN
;
A
#
# COMPACT_ATOMS: atom_id res chain seq x y z
N MET A 1 52.11 61.59 -7.76
CA MET A 1 52.98 60.83 -6.84
C MET A 1 52.18 59.67 -6.26
N LYS A 2 52.69 58.44 -6.47
CA LYS A 2 52.54 57.17 -5.73
C LYS A 2 51.20 56.73 -5.08
N LYS A 3 50.72 55.59 -5.61
CA LYS A 3 50.24 54.34 -4.96
C LYS A 3 49.03 54.48 -4.00
N ASN A 4 47.98 53.68 -4.16
CA ASN A 4 47.96 52.34 -3.57
C ASN A 4 47.06 51.35 -4.34
N PHE A 5 47.66 50.20 -4.61
CA PHE A 5 47.08 48.98 -5.15
C PHE A 5 46.95 48.01 -3.96
N VAL A 6 45.72 47.65 -3.57
CA VAL A 6 45.43 46.55 -2.63
C VAL A 6 44.13 45.93 -3.11
N VAL A 7 44.21 45.03 -4.11
CA VAL A 7 44.13 43.57 -3.95
C VAL A 7 42.83 43.15 -3.26
N PHE A 8 41.92 42.68 -4.11
CA PHE A 8 40.61 42.15 -3.79
C PHE A 8 40.69 41.04 -2.73
N LEU A 9 39.82 41.19 -1.74
CA LEU A 9 39.68 40.39 -0.54
C LEU A 9 39.28 38.94 -0.92
N VAL A 10 40.17 37.99 -0.61
CA VAL A 10 39.99 36.55 -0.79
C VAL A 10 39.42 35.96 0.50
N LEU A 11 38.47 35.02 0.36
CA LEU A 11 37.89 34.08 1.36
C LEU A 11 36.79 34.61 2.29
N VAL A 12 35.53 34.19 2.05
CA VAL A 12 34.88 33.08 2.80
C VAL A 12 33.81 32.47 1.88
N VAL A 13 34.09 31.30 1.33
CA VAL A 13 33.08 30.44 0.70
C VAL A 13 32.54 29.51 1.79
N LEU A 14 31.26 29.16 1.67
CA LEU A 14 30.57 28.00 2.27
C LEU A 14 29.99 28.21 3.68
N PHE A 15 28.68 28.43 3.74
CA PHE A 15 27.76 27.66 4.59
C PHE A 15 26.33 27.80 4.05
N SER A 16 26.11 27.39 2.80
CA SER A 16 24.78 26.95 2.36
C SER A 16 24.68 25.46 2.65
N THR A 17 24.25 25.10 3.86
CA THR A 17 23.79 23.73 4.11
C THR A 17 22.46 23.58 3.39
N SER A 18 22.54 23.22 2.11
CA SER A 18 21.41 22.67 1.38
C SER A 18 21.04 21.36 2.08
N PHE A 19 19.94 21.38 2.85
CA PHE A 19 19.28 20.16 3.27
C PHE A 19 18.54 19.63 2.04
N ALA A 20 19.25 18.91 1.18
CA ALA A 20 18.60 18.02 0.25
C ALA A 20 18.15 16.81 1.09
N ALA A 21 16.91 16.83 1.57
CA ALA A 21 16.22 15.59 1.89
C ALA A 21 16.07 14.86 0.55
N SER A 22 17.03 13.99 0.23
CA SER A 22 16.88 13.06 -0.87
C SER A 22 15.73 12.14 -0.49
N ALA A 23 14.60 12.29 -1.18
CA ALA A 23 13.69 11.19 -1.36
C ALA A 23 14.53 9.99 -1.82
N GLU A 24 14.34 8.84 -1.20
CA GLU A 24 14.89 7.57 -1.64
C GLU A 24 14.19 7.19 -2.96
N ASP A 25 14.50 7.92 -4.02
CA ASP A 25 14.49 7.37 -5.35
C ASP A 25 15.85 6.70 -5.51
N CYS A 26 15.87 5.37 -5.50
CA CYS A 26 17.06 4.60 -5.87
C CYS A 26 17.42 4.94 -7.32
N SER A 27 18.19 6.01 -7.53
CA SER A 27 18.83 6.32 -8.80
C SER A 27 19.83 5.20 -9.11
N CYS A 28 19.35 4.16 -9.79
CA CYS A 28 20.20 3.14 -10.36
C CYS A 28 20.74 3.67 -11.70
N PRO A 29 22.07 3.79 -11.90
CA PRO A 29 22.65 4.35 -13.11
C PRO A 29 22.61 3.39 -14.32
N CYS A 30 21.80 2.33 -14.31
CA CYS A 30 21.77 1.32 -15.38
C CYS A 30 21.04 1.76 -16.66
N GLN A 31 20.46 2.96 -16.70
CA GLN A 31 19.89 3.53 -17.93
C GLN A 31 20.97 4.19 -18.80
N GLN A 32 21.96 3.43 -19.25
CA GLN A 32 22.78 3.74 -20.43
C GLN A 32 23.60 2.50 -20.81
N GLY A 33 23.31 1.94 -21.99
CA GLY A 33 23.73 0.60 -22.45
C GLY A 33 25.22 0.38 -22.68
N THR A 34 26.06 0.54 -21.65
CA THR A 34 27.50 0.22 -21.68
C THR A 34 28.02 -0.51 -20.44
N VAL A 35 27.17 -0.87 -19.48
CA VAL A 35 27.61 -1.61 -18.28
C VAL A 35 27.22 -3.08 -18.42
N SER A 36 28.22 -3.96 -18.40
CA SER A 36 28.02 -5.41 -18.28
C SER A 36 27.26 -5.73 -16.98
N VAL A 37 26.22 -6.55 -17.11
CA VAL A 37 25.14 -6.79 -16.14
C VAL A 37 25.63 -7.24 -14.74
N GLU A 38 26.87 -7.71 -14.61
CA GLU A 38 27.46 -8.20 -13.35
C GLU A 38 27.62 -7.15 -12.24
N ASN A 39 27.49 -5.84 -12.50
CA ASN A 39 27.77 -4.81 -11.49
C ASN A 39 26.57 -3.92 -11.09
N CYS A 40 25.33 -4.34 -11.39
CA CYS A 40 24.09 -3.68 -10.93
C CYS A 40 23.32 -4.49 -9.85
N GLU A 41 23.91 -5.56 -9.34
CA GLU A 41 23.23 -6.59 -8.54
C GLU A 41 22.71 -6.09 -7.18
N SER A 42 23.24 -4.99 -6.64
CA SER A 42 22.84 -4.49 -5.32
C SER A 42 21.58 -3.61 -5.33
N CYS A 43 21.00 -3.30 -6.49
CA CYS A 43 19.79 -2.48 -6.59
C CYS A 43 18.70 -3.10 -7.49
N SER A 44 18.80 -4.40 -7.80
CA SER A 44 17.78 -5.06 -8.60
C SER A 44 16.46 -5.10 -7.84
N ASN A 45 15.48 -4.33 -8.34
CA ASN A 45 14.09 -4.60 -8.03
C ASN A 45 13.80 -6.05 -8.47
N PRO A 46 13.36 -6.95 -7.56
CA PRO A 46 13.06 -8.34 -7.93
C PRO A 46 11.93 -8.42 -8.98
N CYS A 47 11.18 -7.34 -9.17
CA CYS A 47 10.10 -7.13 -10.11
C CYS A 47 10.59 -6.46 -11.41
N SER A 48 11.51 -7.11 -12.13
CA SER A 48 12.06 -6.56 -13.37
C SER A 48 11.43 -7.22 -14.59
N LYS A 49 10.78 -6.41 -15.42
CA LYS A 49 10.22 -6.87 -16.70
C LYS A 49 11.30 -7.54 -17.58
N GLU A 50 12.54 -7.05 -17.52
CA GLU A 50 13.68 -7.59 -18.28
C GLU A 50 14.13 -8.97 -17.78
N LEU A 51 13.81 -9.32 -16.53
CA LEU A 51 14.03 -10.65 -15.95
C LEU A 51 12.84 -11.59 -16.14
N GLY A 52 11.78 -11.12 -16.82
CA GLY A 52 10.53 -11.87 -16.96
C GLY A 52 9.84 -12.11 -15.62
N THR A 53 10.07 -11.23 -14.64
CA THR A 53 9.44 -11.28 -13.32
C THR A 53 8.54 -10.08 -13.09
N TYR A 54 7.48 -10.31 -12.33
CA TYR A 54 6.42 -9.36 -12.03
C TYR A 54 6.04 -9.46 -10.56
N CYS A 55 5.50 -8.38 -10.01
CA CYS A 55 5.11 -8.32 -8.60
C CYS A 55 3.70 -7.82 -8.38
N VAL A 56 3.22 -8.07 -7.16
CA VAL A 56 1.92 -7.63 -6.68
C VAL A 56 2.09 -6.53 -5.65
N THR A 57 1.47 -5.39 -5.90
CA THR A 57 1.46 -4.23 -5.00
C THR A 57 0.07 -4.05 -4.41
N TYR A 58 0.00 -3.88 -3.10
CA TYR A 58 -1.25 -3.66 -2.38
C TYR A 58 -1.40 -2.18 -2.03
N HIS A 59 -2.58 -1.63 -2.30
CA HIS A 59 -2.91 -0.23 -2.09
C HIS A 59 -4.02 -0.08 -1.05
N PRO A 60 -3.83 0.74 0.00
CA PRO A 60 -4.81 0.89 1.07
C PRO A 60 -6.13 1.53 0.60
N ASN A 61 -6.10 2.26 -0.52
CA ASN A 61 -7.27 2.83 -1.21
C ASN A 61 -8.26 3.56 -0.27
N ASN A 62 -7.73 4.40 0.62
CA ASN A 62 -8.49 5.09 1.66
C ASN A 62 -9.31 4.20 2.62
N CYS A 63 -9.17 2.88 2.53
CA CYS A 63 -9.88 1.85 3.28
C CYS A 63 -9.02 1.33 4.44
N LEU A 64 -7.73 1.07 4.17
CA LEU A 64 -6.77 0.53 5.13
C LEU A 64 -5.77 1.58 5.62
N LEU A 65 -5.23 1.37 6.81
CA LEU A 65 -4.09 2.04 7.42
C LEU A 65 -2.77 1.28 7.19
N SER A 66 -2.85 -0.03 6.99
CA SER A 66 -1.71 -0.89 6.68
C SER A 66 -2.14 -1.97 5.69
N VAL A 67 -1.22 -2.33 4.79
CA VAL A 67 -1.41 -3.31 3.73
C VAL A 67 -0.29 -4.34 3.74
N PRO A 68 -0.52 -5.54 3.19
CA PRO A 68 0.53 -6.53 3.03
C PRO A 68 1.65 -6.06 2.09
N VAL A 69 2.84 -6.59 2.33
CA VAL A 69 3.97 -6.47 1.40
C VAL A 69 4.26 -7.87 0.87
N ASP A 70 4.08 -8.06 -0.44
CA ASP A 70 4.50 -9.28 -1.11
C ASP A 70 5.96 -9.13 -1.54
N GLN A 71 6.82 -9.98 -0.99
CA GLN A 71 8.26 -9.98 -1.27
C GLN A 71 8.63 -10.91 -2.43
N ASN A 72 7.65 -11.62 -3.02
CA ASN A 72 7.89 -12.55 -4.09
C ASN A 72 7.94 -11.86 -5.45
N ALA A 73 8.76 -12.44 -6.34
CA ALA A 73 8.76 -12.15 -7.76
C ALA A 73 8.19 -13.36 -8.51
N TYR A 74 7.25 -13.12 -9.42
CA TYR A 74 6.50 -14.14 -10.12
C TYR A 74 6.78 -14.09 -11.62
N HIS A 75 6.86 -15.24 -12.26
CA HIS A 75 6.89 -15.35 -13.72
C HIS A 75 5.48 -15.33 -14.30
N TYR A 76 5.38 -15.08 -15.61
CA TYR A 76 4.11 -15.21 -16.34
C TYR A 76 3.52 -16.62 -16.16
N GLY A 77 2.26 -16.68 -15.76
CA GLY A 77 1.55 -17.95 -15.54
C GLY A 77 1.84 -18.59 -14.19
N ASP A 78 2.62 -17.97 -13.30
CA ASP A 78 2.71 -18.44 -11.92
C ASP A 78 1.38 -18.24 -11.20
N THR A 79 1.06 -19.15 -10.27
CA THR A 79 -0.10 -19.00 -9.39
C THR A 79 0.27 -18.11 -8.22
N VAL A 80 -0.37 -16.95 -8.13
CA VAL A 80 -0.22 -16.01 -7.01
C VAL A 80 -1.27 -16.30 -5.96
N THR A 81 -0.89 -16.28 -4.68
CA THR A 81 -1.83 -16.26 -3.55
C THR A 81 -1.88 -14.86 -2.95
N VAL A 82 -3.03 -14.21 -3.06
CA VAL A 82 -3.30 -12.87 -2.56
C VAL A 82 -3.20 -12.84 -1.03
N LEU A 83 -2.51 -11.82 -0.52
CA LEU A 83 -2.25 -11.63 0.91
C LEU A 83 -3.39 -10.84 1.58
N PHE A 84 -3.66 -11.19 2.84
CA PHE A 84 -4.68 -10.57 3.66
C PHE A 84 -4.17 -10.18 5.06
N ASP A 85 -2.85 -10.23 5.29
CA ASP A 85 -2.20 -9.87 6.56
C ASP A 85 -0.85 -9.19 6.27
N PRO A 86 -0.52 -8.05 6.92
CA PRO A 86 -1.39 -7.21 7.73
C PRO A 86 -2.47 -6.47 6.95
N VAL A 87 -3.68 -6.43 7.52
CA VAL A 87 -4.74 -5.49 7.14
C VAL A 87 -5.27 -4.78 8.37
N LEU A 88 -4.96 -3.49 8.49
CA LEU A 88 -5.54 -2.63 9.53
C LEU A 88 -6.52 -1.69 8.84
N TYR A 89 -7.80 -1.75 9.16
CA TYR A 89 -8.84 -0.93 8.52
C TYR A 89 -9.12 0.35 9.32
N LYS A 90 -9.63 1.37 8.63
CA LYS A 90 -10.07 2.61 9.29
C LYS A 90 -11.38 2.40 10.04
N ASP A 91 -11.58 3.16 11.11
CA ASP A 91 -12.81 3.13 11.90
C ASP A 91 -14.07 3.34 11.04
N GLY A 92 -15.11 2.56 11.33
CA GLY A 92 -16.39 2.63 10.63
C GLY A 92 -16.40 1.98 9.24
N LEU A 93 -15.32 1.31 8.83
CA LEU A 93 -15.25 0.54 7.59
C LEU A 93 -14.93 -0.93 7.87
N ILE A 94 -15.38 -1.82 6.99
CA ILE A 94 -15.00 -3.24 6.98
C ILE A 94 -14.28 -3.53 5.67
N PHE A 95 -13.09 -4.11 5.76
CA PHE A 95 -12.37 -4.58 4.59
C PHE A 95 -13.12 -5.75 3.94
N TYR A 96 -13.53 -5.58 2.68
CA TYR A 96 -14.30 -6.55 1.93
C TYR A 96 -13.42 -7.43 1.03
N GLY A 97 -12.34 -6.88 0.48
CA GLY A 97 -11.39 -7.61 -0.36
C GLY A 97 -10.57 -6.70 -1.27
N TRP A 98 -9.89 -7.31 -2.24
CA TRP A 98 -8.98 -6.63 -3.17
C TRP A 98 -9.58 -6.52 -4.58
N SER A 99 -9.30 -5.42 -5.28
CA SER A 99 -9.75 -5.14 -6.64
C SER A 99 -8.59 -4.69 -7.53
N HIS A 100 -8.61 -5.02 -8.82
CA HIS A 100 -7.65 -4.47 -9.80
C HIS A 100 -7.86 -2.97 -10.08
N THR A 101 -8.95 -2.40 -9.59
CA THR A 101 -9.29 -0.99 -9.79
C THR A 101 -9.70 -0.32 -8.47
N PRO A 102 -9.34 0.95 -8.25
CA PRO A 102 -9.65 1.65 -7.00
C PRO A 102 -11.15 1.74 -6.68
N ASN A 103 -12.01 1.81 -7.70
CA ASN A 103 -13.46 1.98 -7.54
C ASN A 103 -14.26 0.75 -8.00
N GLY A 104 -13.60 -0.40 -8.11
CA GLY A 104 -14.22 -1.64 -8.57
C GLY A 104 -14.90 -2.44 -7.46
N ASN A 105 -15.38 -3.62 -7.83
CA ASN A 105 -15.80 -4.65 -6.88
C ASN A 105 -14.58 -5.49 -6.48
N ALA A 106 -14.61 -6.10 -5.29
CA ALA A 106 -13.55 -7.01 -4.88
C ALA A 106 -13.48 -8.23 -5.83
N ASN A 107 -12.35 -8.36 -6.52
CA ASN A 107 -11.98 -9.52 -7.31
C ASN A 107 -11.50 -10.68 -6.44
N TYR A 108 -10.92 -10.37 -5.27
CA TYR A 108 -10.34 -11.36 -4.36
C TYR A 108 -10.80 -11.16 -2.92
N GLY A 109 -11.07 -12.27 -2.23
CA GLY A 109 -11.46 -12.32 -0.82
C GLY A 109 -10.85 -13.55 -0.15
N TYR A 110 -11.06 -13.71 1.16
CA TYR A 110 -10.43 -14.78 1.95
C TYR A 110 -10.69 -16.20 1.39
N ALA A 111 -11.83 -16.43 0.74
CA ALA A 111 -12.19 -17.72 0.15
C ALA A 111 -11.80 -17.88 -1.34
N TYR A 112 -11.41 -16.80 -2.00
CA TYR A 112 -11.05 -16.77 -3.43
C TYR A 112 -9.88 -15.80 -3.62
N ASN A 113 -8.68 -16.30 -3.32
CA ASN A 113 -7.47 -15.50 -3.16
C ASN A 113 -6.37 -15.88 -4.16
N GLN A 114 -6.69 -16.46 -5.31
CA GLN A 114 -5.67 -16.88 -6.27
C GLN A 114 -5.93 -16.33 -7.66
N PHE A 115 -4.85 -16.04 -8.38
CA PHE A 115 -4.88 -15.69 -9.80
C PHE A 115 -3.59 -16.09 -10.50
N MET A 116 -3.63 -16.14 -11.83
CA MET A 116 -2.47 -16.42 -12.66
C MET A 116 -1.76 -15.11 -12.99
N MET A 117 -0.46 -15.03 -12.73
CA MET A 117 0.30 -13.81 -12.93
C MET A 117 0.34 -13.41 -14.42
N PRO A 118 -0.14 -12.21 -14.79
CA PRO A 118 -0.04 -11.71 -16.15
C PRO A 118 1.40 -11.30 -16.46
N ALA A 119 1.68 -10.98 -17.73
CA ALA A 119 2.99 -10.50 -18.17
C ALA A 119 3.24 -9.02 -17.80
N GLN A 120 2.81 -8.61 -16.59
CA GLN A 120 2.93 -7.26 -16.04
C GLN A 120 2.74 -7.28 -14.52
N ASN A 121 3.23 -6.23 -13.84
CA ASN A 121 2.93 -6.02 -12.42
C ASN A 121 1.43 -5.86 -12.19
N VAL A 122 0.98 -6.24 -11.01
CA VAL A 122 -0.43 -6.20 -10.61
C VAL A 122 -0.59 -5.29 -9.41
N ASP A 123 -1.49 -4.32 -9.53
CA ASP A 123 -1.88 -3.43 -8.44
C ASP A 123 -3.26 -3.85 -7.90
N LEU A 124 -3.33 -4.09 -6.59
CA LEU A 124 -4.54 -4.48 -5.89
C LEU A 124 -4.95 -3.40 -4.91
N TYR A 125 -6.17 -2.90 -5.06
CA TYR A 125 -6.75 -1.83 -4.25
C TYR A 125 -7.75 -2.38 -3.26
N ALA A 126 -7.64 -1.96 -2.00
CA ALA A 126 -8.57 -2.39 -0.97
C ALA A 126 -9.98 -1.84 -1.22
N ILE A 127 -10.99 -2.72 -1.14
CA ILE A 127 -12.40 -2.35 -1.18
C ILE A 127 -12.97 -2.51 0.23
N CYS A 128 -13.59 -1.44 0.73
CA CYS A 128 -14.26 -1.41 2.03
C CYS A 128 -15.77 -1.26 1.84
N ILE A 129 -16.53 -1.83 2.78
CA ILE A 129 -17.97 -1.57 2.93
C ILE A 129 -18.22 -0.85 4.24
N THR A 130 -19.28 -0.03 4.27
CA THR A 130 -19.79 0.52 5.52
C THR A 130 -20.73 -0.51 6.15
N PRO A 131 -20.52 -0.89 7.43
CA PRO A 131 -21.49 -1.69 8.15
C PRO A 131 -22.82 -0.94 8.21
N TYR A 132 -23.89 -1.59 7.74
CA TYR A 132 -25.24 -1.08 7.92
C TYR A 132 -25.69 -1.38 9.36
N TYR A 133 -25.50 -0.42 10.25
CA TYR A 133 -26.18 -0.41 11.52
C TYR A 133 -27.59 0.11 11.21
N GLY A 134 -28.61 -0.73 11.32
CA GLY A 134 -30.00 -0.33 11.10
C GLY A 134 -30.38 0.91 11.93
N PRO A 135 -31.56 1.50 11.69
CA PRO A 135 -32.01 2.65 12.47
C PRO A 135 -31.88 2.32 13.95
N ALA A 136 -31.23 3.21 14.71
CA ALA A 136 -31.09 3.06 16.15
C ALA A 136 -32.47 2.70 16.70
N GLN A 137 -32.57 1.53 17.36
CA GLN A 137 -33.77 1.15 18.08
C GLN A 137 -33.95 2.22 19.14
N ARG A 138 -34.79 3.22 18.84
CA ARG A 138 -35.16 4.27 19.79
C ARG A 138 -35.57 3.54 21.07
N PRO A 139 -35.05 3.92 22.25
CA PRO A 139 -35.38 3.24 23.49
C PRO A 139 -36.90 3.11 23.53
N HIS A 140 -37.39 1.89 23.46
CA HIS A 140 -38.81 1.63 23.56
C HIS A 140 -39.18 2.06 24.97
N HIS A 141 -39.71 3.27 25.09
CA HIS A 141 -40.32 3.76 26.31
C HIS A 141 -41.47 2.80 26.58
N ASP A 142 -41.31 2.04 27.64
CA ASP A 142 -42.15 0.94 28.07
C ASP A 142 -43.63 1.28 27.85
N SER A 143 -44.21 0.60 26.86
CA SER A 143 -45.64 0.60 26.56
C SER A 143 -45.98 -0.80 26.04
N GLY A 144 -45.98 -1.77 26.96
CA GLY A 144 -46.87 -2.93 26.90
C GLY A 144 -46.86 -3.79 25.62
N CYS A 145 -46.14 -4.91 25.71
CA CYS A 145 -46.48 -6.25 25.22
C CYS A 145 -46.58 -6.56 23.70
N CYS A 146 -45.91 -7.69 23.40
CA CYS A 146 -46.13 -8.65 22.31
C CYS A 146 -45.50 -8.35 20.93
N TYR A 147 -44.24 -8.77 20.74
CA TYR A 147 -43.85 -9.55 19.55
C TYR A 147 -42.71 -10.53 19.90
N PRO A 148 -42.77 -11.80 19.49
CA PRO A 148 -41.66 -12.74 19.66
C PRO A 148 -40.55 -12.37 18.66
N TYR A 149 -39.39 -11.98 19.18
CA TYR A 149 -38.21 -11.73 18.35
C TYR A 149 -37.64 -13.06 17.81
N PRO A 150 -37.23 -13.13 16.53
CA PRO A 150 -36.44 -14.25 16.01
C PRO A 150 -35.08 -14.32 16.73
N GLN A 151 -34.72 -15.50 17.23
CA GLN A 151 -33.44 -15.76 17.89
C GLN A 151 -32.34 -15.78 16.82
N TRP A 152 -31.57 -14.70 16.69
CA TRP A 152 -30.36 -14.68 15.86
C TRP A 152 -29.17 -15.31 16.61
N PRO A 153 -28.17 -15.88 15.91
CA PRO A 153 -27.04 -16.55 16.54
C PRO A 153 -26.18 -15.56 17.34
N GLN A 154 -25.89 -15.91 18.59
CA GLN A 154 -25.03 -15.12 19.47
C GLN A 154 -23.58 -15.31 19.04
N TRP A 155 -22.94 -14.28 18.52
CA TRP A 155 -21.49 -14.26 18.34
C TRP A 155 -20.83 -13.70 19.62
N PRO A 156 -19.79 -14.37 20.15
CA PRO A 156 -19.20 -14.02 21.44
C PRO A 156 -18.50 -12.67 21.38
N GLY A 157 -18.71 -11.89 22.46
CA GLY A 157 -18.43 -10.47 22.53
C GLY A 157 -16.96 -10.08 22.52
N LEU A 158 -16.73 -8.86 22.05
CA LEU A 158 -15.52 -8.11 22.34
C LEU A 158 -15.71 -7.40 23.68
N VAL A 159 -15.08 -7.97 24.72
CA VAL A 159 -14.81 -7.26 25.98
C VAL A 159 -13.77 -6.19 25.65
N ARG A 160 -14.16 -4.91 25.73
CA ARG A 160 -13.19 -3.81 25.66
C ARG A 160 -12.52 -3.70 27.04
N ASN A 161 -11.24 -4.02 27.10
CA ASN A 161 -10.34 -3.56 28.17
C ASN A 161 -9.98 -2.10 27.92
#